data_AF-A0A423U910-F1
#
_entry.id   AF-A0A423U910-F1
#
_cell.length_a   1.000
_cell.length_b   1.000
_cell.length_c   1.000
_cell.angle_alpha   90.00
_cell.angle_beta   90.00
_cell.angle_gamma   90.00
#
_symmetry.space_group_name_H-M   'P 1'
#
loop_
_entity.id
_entity.type
_entity.pdbx_description
1 polymer ?
#
loop_
_entity_poly.entity_id
_entity_poly.type
_entity_poly.pdbx_seq_one_letter_code
_entity_poly.pdbx_strand_id
1 'polypeptide(L)'
;MENENPIKTPVEETEGGWLHQLVVYAARNPWEFCWYLLLALSPLFCISAVLSWKLAKALEAQEKEKNRKDKKKANMMKVKRGKAN
;
A
#
# COMPACT_ATOMS: atom_id res chain seq x y z
N MET A 1 -35.21 37.32 19.33
CA MET A 1 -33.75 37.32 19.05
C MET A 1 -33.24 35.98 19.51
N GLU A 2 -33.38 34.97 18.65
CA GLU A 2 -32.97 33.61 18.95
C GLU A 2 -31.90 33.22 17.94
N ASN A 3 -30.86 32.60 18.47
CA ASN A 3 -29.51 32.62 17.97
C ASN A 3 -29.36 31.64 16.81
N GLU A 4 -29.53 32.08 15.56
CA GLU A 4 -29.13 31.29 14.40
C GLU A 4 -27.60 31.30 14.31
N ASN A 5 -26.98 30.35 15.00
CA ASN A 5 -25.57 30.02 14.80
C ASN A 5 -25.40 29.53 13.35
N PRO A 6 -24.71 30.26 12.45
CA PRO A 6 -24.45 29.77 11.12
C PRO A 6 -23.15 28.95 11.16
N ILE A 7 -23.12 27.86 11.93
CA ILE A 7 -22.15 26.80 11.65
C ILE A 7 -22.77 25.95 10.54
N LYS A 8 -22.87 26.55 9.36
CA LYS A 8 -22.89 25.76 8.13
C LYS A 8 -21.54 25.08 8.06
N THR A 9 -21.47 23.87 8.62
CA THR A 9 -20.32 22.99 8.39
C THR A 9 -20.11 22.90 6.87
N PRO A 10 -18.87 22.99 6.36
CA PRO A 10 -18.59 23.07 4.92
C PRO A 10 -18.80 21.74 4.17
N VAL A 11 -19.87 21.00 4.49
CA VAL A 11 -20.20 19.70 3.88
C VAL A 11 -21.45 19.82 2.98
N GLU A 12 -21.91 21.03 2.70
CA GLU A 12 -23.12 21.28 1.90
C GLU A 12 -22.92 21.12 0.37
N GLU A 13 -21.78 20.60 -0.10
CA GLU A 13 -21.51 20.41 -1.55
C GLU A 13 -21.14 18.95 -1.86
N THR A 14 -21.97 17.99 -1.44
CA THR A 14 -22.11 16.67 -2.08
C THR A 14 -23.52 16.15 -1.80
N GLU A 15 -24.52 16.94 -2.17
CA GLU A 15 -25.91 16.49 -2.16
C GLU A 15 -26.08 15.38 -3.22
N GLY A 16 -25.87 14.12 -2.80
CA GLY A 16 -26.16 12.92 -3.61
C GLY A 16 -24.96 12.07 -4.04
N GLY A 17 -23.73 12.42 -3.66
CA GLY A 17 -22.56 11.58 -3.97
C GLY A 17 -22.52 10.30 -3.13
N TRP A 18 -21.95 9.23 -3.68
CA TRP A 18 -21.79 7.93 -3.00
C TRP A 18 -21.03 8.04 -1.67
N LEU A 19 -20.10 9.00 -1.55
CA LEU A 19 -19.39 9.31 -0.30
C LEU A 19 -20.32 9.86 0.78
N HIS A 20 -21.26 10.74 0.42
CA HIS A 20 -22.23 11.28 1.38
C HIS A 20 -23.14 10.16 1.91
N GLN A 21 -23.58 9.25 1.04
CA GLN A 21 -24.35 8.06 1.45
C GLN A 21 -23.55 7.15 2.38
N LEU A 22 -22.26 6.97 2.11
CA LEU A 22 -21.33 6.20 2.96
C LEU A 22 -21.13 6.83 4.34
N VAL A 23 -20.97 8.16 4.40
CA VAL A 23 -20.82 8.92 5.65
C VAL A 23 -22.10 8.89 6.47
N VAL A 24 -23.26 9.10 5.83
CA VAL A 24 -24.57 8.98 6.51
C VAL A 24 -24.82 7.56 7.01
N TYR A 25 -24.41 6.53 6.25
CA TYR A 25 -24.50 5.14 6.69
C TYR A 25 -23.59 4.84 7.89
N ALA A 26 -22.33 5.31 7.85
CA ALA A 26 -21.40 5.17 8.96
C ALA A 26 -21.89 5.88 10.23
N ALA A 27 -22.55 7.04 10.08
CA ALA A 27 -23.12 7.79 11.20
C ALA A 27 -24.35 7.09 11.82
N ARG A 28 -25.17 6.40 11.02
CA ARG A 28 -26.36 5.69 11.50
C ARG A 28 -26.04 4.37 12.20
N ASN A 29 -25.14 3.57 11.63
CA ASN A 29 -24.78 2.25 12.16
C ASN A 29 -23.26 2.04 12.14
N PRO A 30 -22.52 2.67 13.07
CA PRO A 30 -21.06 2.64 13.05
C PRO A 30 -20.51 1.23 13.27
N TRP A 31 -21.18 0.41 14.09
CA TRP A 31 -20.72 -0.94 14.40
C TRP A 31 -20.80 -1.89 13.19
N GLU A 32 -21.94 -1.90 12.49
CA GLU A 32 -22.11 -2.71 11.29
C GLU A 32 -21.20 -2.24 10.15
N PHE A 33 -21.04 -0.92 9.98
CA PHE A 33 -20.12 -0.36 9.00
C PHE A 33 -18.69 -0.87 9.23
N CYS A 34 -18.19 -0.79 10.47
CA CYS A 34 -16.87 -1.33 10.82
C CYS A 34 -16.74 -2.83 10.54
N TRP A 35 -17.78 -3.61 10.83
CA TRP A 35 -17.78 -5.05 10.57
C TRP A 35 -17.63 -5.37 9.08
N TYR A 36 -18.45 -4.74 8.22
CA TYR A 36 -18.35 -4.93 6.77
C TYR A 36 -17.04 -4.40 6.20
N LEU A 37 -16.56 -3.26 6.71
CA LEU A 37 -15.27 -2.71 6.32
C LEU A 37 -14.14 -3.69 6.65
N LEU A 38 -14.13 -4.26 7.86
CA LEU A 38 -13.14 -5.26 8.29
C LEU A 38 -13.25 -6.55 7.47
N LEU A 39 -14.46 -7.02 7.20
CA LEU A 39 -14.71 -8.22 6.38
C LEU A 39 -14.24 -8.05 4.94
N ALA A 40 -14.44 -6.88 4.35
CA ALA A 40 -13.97 -6.57 3.00
C ALA A 40 -12.46 -6.26 2.96
N LEU A 41 -11.96 -5.56 3.97
CA LEU A 41 -10.56 -5.15 4.05
C LEU A 41 -9.64 -6.33 4.39
N SER A 42 -10.09 -7.28 5.22
CA SER A 42 -9.29 -8.45 5.61
C SER A 42 -8.76 -9.27 4.43
N PRO A 43 -9.59 -9.77 3.48
CA PRO A 43 -9.09 -10.51 2.33
C PRO A 43 -8.24 -9.64 1.42
N LEU A 44 -8.60 -8.37 1.22
CA LEU A 44 -7.83 -7.44 0.39
C LEU A 44 -6.43 -7.18 0.98
N PHE A 45 -6.34 -7.05 2.30
CA PHE A 45 -5.10 -6.88 3.02
C PHE A 45 -4.24 -8.15 2.97
N CYS A 46 -4.84 -9.33 3.14
CA CYS A 46 -4.14 -10.61 2.99
C CYS A 46 -3.54 -10.77 1.58
N ILE A 47 -4.31 -10.47 0.54
CA ILE A 47 -3.82 -10.53 -0.85
C ILE A 47 -2.65 -9.56 -1.04
N SER A 48 -2.78 -8.33 -0.53
CA SER A 48 -1.74 -7.31 -0.61
C SER A 48 -0.46 -7.75 0.11
N ALA A 49 -0.58 -8.35 1.30
CA ALA A 49 0.56 -8.89 2.06
C ALA A 49 1.25 -10.04 1.32
N VAL A 50 0.48 -10.97 0.74
CA VAL A 50 1.02 -12.09 -0.05
C VAL A 50 1.75 -11.59 -1.29
N LEU A 51 1.18 -10.61 -1.99
CA LEU A 51 1.82 -10.00 -3.17
C LEU A 51 3.12 -9.29 -2.80
N SER A 52 3.11 -8.48 -1.74
CA SER A 52 4.30 -7.80 -1.21
C SER A 52 5.39 -8.80 -0.83
N TRP A 53 5.02 -9.94 -0.23
CA TRP A 53 5.98 -10.99 0.09
C TRP A 53 6.56 -11.67 -1.15
N LYS A 54 5.74 -11.92 -2.18
CA LYS A 54 6.21 -12.48 -3.45
C LYS A 54 7.17 -11.52 -4.16
N LEU A 55 6.88 -10.22 -4.13
CA LEU A 55 7.76 -9.19 -4.65
C LEU A 55 9.07 -9.10 -3.87
N ALA A 56 9.00 -9.11 -2.53
CA ALA A 56 10.18 -9.07 -1.67
C ALA A 56 11.11 -10.27 -1.97
N LYS A 57 10.56 -11.49 -2.10
CA LYS A 57 11.34 -12.67 -2.49
C LYS A 57 11.94 -12.55 -3.90
N ALA A 58 11.22 -11.96 -4.85
CA ALA A 58 11.75 -11.75 -6.20
C ALA A 58 12.93 -10.76 -6.20
N LEU A 59 12.88 -9.72 -5.36
CA LEU A 59 13.97 -8.76 -5.16
C LEU A 59 15.20 -9.43 -4.52
N GLU A 60 15.02 -10.20 -3.45
CA GLU A 60 16.11 -10.95 -2.80
C GLU A 60 16.80 -11.92 -3.77
N ALA A 61 16.03 -12.62 -4.60
CA ALA A 61 16.57 -13.53 -5.61
C ALA A 61 17.40 -12.78 -6.68
N GLN A 62 16.89 -11.64 -7.17
CA GLN A 62 17.62 -10.80 -8.12
C GLN A 62 18.92 -10.25 -7.52
N GLU A 63 18.89 -9.78 -6.27
CA GLU A 63 20.08 -9.23 -5.60
C GLU A 63 21.16 -10.30 -5.42
N LYS A 64 20.77 -11.51 -4.99
CA LYS A 64 21.70 -12.64 -4.84
C LYS A 64 22.34 -13.03 -6.17
N GLU A 65 21.57 -13.02 -7.25
CA GLU A 65 22.09 -13.33 -8.58
C GLU A 65 23.04 -12.24 -9.10
N LYS A 66 22.69 -10.96 -8.89
CA LYS A 66 23.53 -9.81 -9.23
C LYS A 66 24.86 -9.88 -8.47
N ASN A 67 24.83 -10.08 -7.15
CA ASN A 67 26.03 -10.25 -6.34
C ASN A 67 26.90 -11.43 -6.79
N ARG A 68 26.30 -12.55 -7.21
CA ARG A 68 27.06 -13.70 -7.75
C ARG A 68 27.73 -13.37 -9.08
N LYS A 69 27.04 -12.66 -9.96
CA LYS A 69 27.58 -12.20 -11.25
C LYS A 69 28.70 -11.19 -11.05
N ASP A 70 28.55 -10.25 -10.13
CA ASP A 70 29.55 -9.22 -9.84
C ASP A 70 30.83 -9.81 -9.21
N LYS A 71 30.70 -10.76 -8.27
CA LYS A 71 31.85 -11.49 -7.72
C LYS A 71 32.63 -12.26 -8.80
N LYS A 72 31.93 -12.90 -9.74
CA LYS A 72 32.58 -13.60 -10.87
C LYS A 72 33.32 -12.64 -11.80
N LYS A 73 32.71 -11.50 -12.13
CA LYS A 73 33.34 -10.45 -12.95
C LYS A 73 34.58 -9.88 -12.25
N ALA A 74 34.50 -9.56 -10.96
CA ALA A 74 35.61 -9.04 -10.19
C ALA A 74 36.80 -10.02 -10.16
N ASN A 75 36.55 -11.31 -9.94
CA ASN A 75 37.61 -12.32 -9.97
C ASN A 75 38.24 -12.49 -11.37
N MET A 76 37.44 -12.51 -12.44
CA MET A 76 37.96 -12.54 -13.81
C MET A 76 38.80 -11.29 -14.14
N MET A 77 38.40 -10.11 -13.66
CA MET A 77 39.12 -8.86 -13.88
C MET A 77 40.48 -8.86 -13.15
N LYS A 78 40.52 -9.39 -11.92
CA LYS A 78 41.76 -9.58 -11.15
C LYS A 78 42.72 -10.56 -11.85
N VAL A 79 42.22 -11.69 -12.34
CA VAL A 79 43.02 -12.67 -13.09
C VAL A 79 43.55 -12.08 -14.40
N LYS A 80 42.72 -11.35 -15.16
CA LYS A 80 43.16 -10.66 -16.38
C LYS A 80 44.24 -9.62 -16.10
N ARG A 81 44.12 -8.86 -15.02
CA ARG A 81 45.08 -7.81 -14.64
C ARG A 81 46.40 -8.39 -14.12
N GLY A 82 46.37 -9.54 -13.43
CA GLY A 82 47.58 -10.26 -13.03
C GLY A 82 48.31 -10.98 -14.16
N LYS A 83 47.67 -11.17 -15.33
CA LYS A 83 48.28 -11.78 -16.52
C LYS A 83 48.88 -10.76 -17.50
N ALA A 84 48.67 -9.46 -17.23
CA ALA A 84 49.21 -8.35 -18.03
C ALA A 84 50.46 -7.71 -17.41
N ASN A 85 50.96 -8.25 -16.29
CA ASN A 85 52.22 -7.90 -15.64
C ASN A 85 53.25 -9.00 -15.84
#